data_AF-B6IPT4-F1
#
_entry.id   AF-B6IPT4-F1
#
_cell.length_a   1.000
_cell.length_b   1.000
_cell.length_c   1.000
_cell.angle_alpha   90.00
_cell.angle_beta   90.00
_cell.angle_gamma   90.00
#
_symmetry.space_group_name_H-M   'P 1'
#
loop_
_entity.id
_entity.type
_entity.pdbx_description
1 polymer ?
#
loop_
_entity_poly.entity_id
_entity_poly.type
_entity_poly.pdbx_seq_one_letter_code
_entity_poly.pdbx_strand_id
1 'polypeptide(L)'
;MAPQRGRERDPDDTDPALAPRLPAALRDAFVLGAERTQAEDIGFGIRQLVEMCLRALSPGINDVFTAVAVTDSLSAALGHIYARETEPVLLYDGSVRIIRSVSDHTGMTAAAFDQIRQAGQGKPAVLIRLLEALRRASAAAGRPG
;
A
#
# COMPACT_ATOMS: atom_id res chain seq x y z
N MET A 1 7.06 35.04 -13.02
CA MET A 1 7.26 33.79 -13.77
C MET A 1 6.56 32.69 -12.98
N ALA A 2 5.41 32.20 -13.43
CA ALA A 2 4.63 31.20 -12.68
C ALA A 2 5.29 29.81 -12.79
N PRO A 3 5.34 29.00 -11.72
CA PRO A 3 5.83 27.63 -11.82
C PRO A 3 4.83 26.83 -12.65
N GLN A 4 5.31 26.22 -13.72
CA GLN A 4 4.52 25.30 -14.54
C GLN A 4 4.12 24.11 -13.65
N ARG A 5 2.81 23.90 -13.45
CA ARG A 5 2.29 22.70 -12.80
C ARG A 5 2.81 21.50 -13.59
N GLY A 6 3.70 20.72 -12.98
CA GLY A 6 4.17 19.46 -13.54
C GLY A 6 2.95 18.60 -13.87
N ARG A 7 2.84 18.19 -15.13
CA ARG A 7 1.90 17.15 -15.55
C ARG A 7 2.09 15.96 -14.63
N GLU A 8 1.05 15.56 -13.93
CA GLU A 8 1.00 14.28 -13.23
C GLU A 8 1.14 13.20 -14.31
N ARG A 9 2.28 12.50 -14.30
CA ARG A 9 2.60 11.45 -15.26
C ARG A 9 2.10 10.14 -14.68
N ASP A 10 1.40 9.35 -15.48
CA ASP A 10 0.84 8.07 -15.05
C ASP A 10 2.00 7.16 -14.58
N PRO A 11 1.94 6.53 -13.39
CA PRO A 11 2.96 5.57 -12.95
C PRO A 11 3.21 4.42 -13.95
N ASP A 12 2.29 4.18 -14.90
CA ASP A 12 2.44 3.19 -15.97
C ASP A 12 2.99 3.77 -17.30
N ASP A 13 3.33 5.07 -17.37
CA ASP A 13 3.97 5.73 -18.53
C ASP A 13 5.46 5.32 -18.75
N THR A 14 5.85 4.17 -18.21
CA THR A 14 7.22 3.65 -18.37
C THR A 14 7.34 3.04 -19.76
N ASP A 15 7.86 3.82 -20.72
CA ASP A 15 8.08 3.32 -22.08
C ASP A 15 9.07 2.13 -22.05
N PRO A 16 8.63 0.91 -22.39
CA PRO A 16 9.45 -0.29 -22.32
C PRO A 16 10.66 -0.25 -23.27
N ALA A 17 10.66 0.66 -24.26
CA ALA A 17 11.78 0.89 -25.16
C ALA A 17 12.96 1.66 -24.51
N LEU A 18 12.82 2.17 -23.27
CA LEU A 18 13.91 2.82 -22.52
C LEU A 18 14.89 1.83 -21.89
N ALA A 19 14.43 0.64 -21.48
CA ALA A 19 15.28 -0.33 -20.75
C ALA A 19 16.58 -0.72 -21.50
N PRO A 20 16.57 -0.96 -22.83
CA PRO A 20 17.79 -1.24 -23.59
C PRO A 20 18.71 -0.02 -23.73
N ARG A 21 18.17 1.19 -23.57
CA ARG A 21 18.87 2.47 -23.79
C ARG A 21 19.51 3.05 -22.51
N LEU A 22 19.29 2.41 -21.36
CA LEU A 22 19.91 2.82 -20.10
C LEU A 22 21.43 2.52 -20.12
N PRO A 23 22.28 3.42 -19.59
CA PRO A 23 23.71 3.16 -19.46
C PRO A 23 24.00 1.92 -18.61
N ALA A 24 25.05 1.16 -18.95
CA ALA A 24 25.44 -0.05 -18.21
C ALA A 24 25.68 0.23 -16.72
N ALA A 25 26.37 1.33 -16.41
CA ALA A 25 26.61 1.77 -15.03
C ALA A 25 25.33 2.01 -14.21
N LEU A 26 24.23 2.41 -14.86
CA LEU A 26 22.94 2.55 -14.18
C LEU A 26 22.32 1.18 -13.91
N ARG A 27 22.34 0.27 -14.88
CA ARG A 27 21.84 -1.10 -14.67
C ARG A 27 22.60 -1.83 -13.57
N ASP A 28 23.92 -1.68 -13.54
CA ASP A 28 24.78 -2.33 -12.55
C ASP A 28 24.67 -1.71 -11.14
N ALA A 29 24.10 -0.50 -11.04
CA ALA A 29 23.84 0.17 -9.77
C ALA A 29 22.56 -0.30 -9.07
N PHE A 30 21.68 -1.05 -9.77
CA PHE A 30 20.44 -1.57 -9.21
C PHE A 30 20.40 -3.10 -9.27
N VAL A 31 20.02 -3.73 -8.16
CA VAL A 31 19.65 -5.15 -8.16
C VAL A 31 18.17 -5.24 -8.55
N LEU A 32 17.88 -5.77 -9.73
CA LEU A 32 16.52 -6.00 -10.20
C LEU A 32 16.11 -7.45 -9.91
N GLY A 33 15.14 -7.63 -9.03
CA GLY A 33 14.45 -8.91 -8.82
C GLY A 33 13.29 -9.08 -9.79
N ALA A 34 12.86 -10.32 -10.03
CA ALA A 34 11.67 -10.61 -10.83
C ALA A 34 10.37 -10.10 -10.19
N GLU A 35 10.37 -9.97 -8.86
CA GLU A 35 9.27 -9.51 -8.02
C GLU A 35 9.86 -8.65 -6.88
N ARG A 36 9.07 -7.74 -6.30
CA ARG A 36 9.47 -7.05 -5.06
C ARG A 36 9.55 -8.04 -3.91
N THR A 37 10.59 -7.97 -3.09
CA THR A 37 10.70 -8.82 -1.88
C THR A 37 9.81 -8.30 -0.74
N GLN A 38 9.56 -9.13 0.29
CA GLN A 38 8.81 -8.72 1.49
C GLN A 38 9.39 -7.49 2.20
N ALA A 39 10.73 -7.34 2.16
CA ALA A 39 11.41 -6.19 2.74
C ALA A 39 11.21 -4.91 1.91
N GLU A 40 10.89 -5.05 0.62
CA GLU A 40 10.79 -3.98 -0.37
C GLU A 40 9.34 -3.60 -0.69
N ASP A 41 8.36 -4.45 -0.35
CA ASP A 41 6.94 -4.19 -0.54
C ASP A 41 6.14 -4.43 0.74
N ILE A 42 5.94 -3.35 1.51
CA ILE A 42 5.05 -3.34 2.68
C ILE A 42 3.63 -3.81 2.30
N GLY A 43 3.21 -3.56 1.05
CA GLY A 43 1.95 -4.05 0.50
C GLY A 43 1.85 -5.58 0.45
N PHE A 44 2.98 -6.31 0.40
CA PHE A 44 2.95 -7.77 0.47
C PHE A 44 2.37 -8.25 1.80
N GLY A 45 2.82 -7.67 2.92
CA GLY A 45 2.31 -8.03 4.26
C GLY A 45 0.82 -7.75 4.39
N ILE A 46 0.36 -6.62 3.86
CA ILE A 46 -1.07 -6.28 3.78
C ILE A 46 -1.83 -7.34 2.98
N ARG A 47 -1.35 -7.70 1.78
CA ARG A 47 -1.99 -8.71 0.93
C ARG A 47 -2.10 -10.07 1.63
N GLN A 48 -1.06 -10.50 2.35
CA GLN A 48 -1.10 -11.75 3.12
C GLN A 48 -2.17 -11.73 4.23
N LEU A 49 -2.28 -10.62 4.96
CA LEU A 49 -3.32 -10.47 5.98
C LEU A 49 -4.72 -10.45 5.33
N VAL A 50 -4.89 -9.76 4.20
CA VAL A 50 -6.16 -9.77 3.47
C VAL A 50 -6.53 -11.19 3.04
N GLU A 51 -5.61 -11.97 2.47
CA GLU A 51 -5.82 -13.37 2.11
C GLU A 51 -6.24 -14.24 3.30
N MET A 52 -5.61 -14.05 4.47
CA MET A 52 -6.02 -14.73 5.70
C MET A 52 -7.45 -14.37 6.12
N CYS A 53 -7.81 -13.08 6.03
CA CYS A 53 -9.16 -12.62 6.36
C CYS A 53 -10.19 -13.20 5.38
N LEU A 54 -9.90 -13.20 4.08
CA LEU A 54 -10.79 -13.75 3.06
C LEU A 54 -11.00 -15.25 3.21
N ARG A 55 -9.95 -16.01 3.55
CA ARG A 55 -10.09 -17.43 3.91
C ARG A 55 -11.00 -17.62 5.12
N ALA A 56 -10.79 -16.86 6.19
CA ALA A 56 -11.63 -16.93 7.38
C ALA A 56 -13.11 -16.63 7.08
N LEU A 57 -13.38 -15.64 6.21
CA LEU A 57 -14.74 -15.25 5.80
C LEU A 57 -15.38 -16.15 4.74
N SER A 58 -14.63 -17.09 4.18
CA SER A 58 -15.12 -17.98 3.14
C SER A 58 -16.29 -18.85 3.63
N PRO A 59 -17.23 -19.27 2.76
CA PRO A 59 -18.40 -20.04 3.17
C PRO A 59 -18.06 -21.38 3.85
N GLY A 60 -16.91 -21.97 3.53
CA GLY A 60 -16.47 -23.25 4.12
C GLY A 60 -15.88 -23.14 5.52
N ILE A 61 -15.39 -21.95 5.91
CA ILE A 61 -14.77 -21.72 7.23
C ILE A 61 -15.68 -20.85 8.10
N ASN A 62 -16.08 -19.68 7.59
CA ASN A 62 -16.92 -18.68 8.26
C ASN A 62 -16.48 -18.36 9.70
N ASP A 63 -15.18 -18.25 9.93
CA ASP A 63 -14.58 -17.90 11.21
C ASP A 63 -14.52 -16.37 11.38
N VAL A 64 -15.57 -15.84 12.01
CA VAL A 64 -15.70 -14.40 12.29
C VAL A 64 -14.63 -13.92 13.28
N PHE A 65 -14.20 -14.74 14.24
CA PHE A 65 -13.21 -14.33 15.23
C PHE A 65 -11.84 -14.12 14.60
N THR A 66 -11.41 -15.06 13.74
CA THR A 66 -10.17 -14.90 12.97
C THR A 66 -10.26 -13.69 12.05
N ALA A 67 -11.38 -13.49 11.34
CA ALA A 67 -11.54 -12.33 10.47
C ALA A 67 -11.44 -11.00 11.25
N VAL A 68 -12.02 -10.93 12.44
CA VAL A 68 -11.91 -9.78 13.35
C VAL A 68 -10.46 -9.55 13.79
N ALA A 69 -9.76 -10.59 14.23
CA ALA A 69 -8.37 -10.49 14.68
C ALA A 69 -7.44 -10.01 13.55
N VAL A 70 -7.62 -10.53 12.32
CA VAL A 70 -6.84 -10.13 11.16
C VAL A 70 -7.14 -8.67 10.75
N THR A 71 -8.41 -8.25 10.83
CA THR A 71 -8.82 -6.85 10.59
C THR A 71 -8.15 -5.89 11.58
N ASP A 72 -7.95 -6.33 12.83
CA ASP A 72 -7.23 -5.56 13.84
C ASP A 72 -5.74 -5.45 13.57
N SER A 73 -5.12 -6.55 13.15
CA SER A 73 -3.72 -6.56 12.72
C SER A 73 -3.49 -5.61 11.54
N LEU A 74 -4.40 -5.59 10.56
CA LEU A 74 -4.35 -4.64 9.44
C LEU A 74 -4.45 -3.18 9.93
N SER A 75 -5.38 -2.90 10.85
CA SER A 75 -5.53 -1.57 11.47
C SER A 75 -4.25 -1.11 12.16
N ALA A 76 -3.63 -1.99 12.95
CA ALA A 76 -2.38 -1.70 13.66
C ALA A 76 -1.21 -1.49 12.68
N ALA A 77 -1.08 -2.35 11.67
CA ALA A 77 -0.05 -2.23 10.65
C ALA A 77 -0.15 -0.90 9.89
N LEU A 78 -1.35 -0.51 9.44
CA LEU A 78 -1.57 0.80 8.81
C LEU A 78 -1.28 1.95 9.77
N GLY A 79 -1.62 1.82 11.06
CA GLY A 79 -1.27 2.81 12.07
C GLY A 79 0.25 3.03 12.18
N HIS A 80 1.04 1.95 12.12
CA HIS A 80 2.50 2.05 12.10
C HIS A 80 3.03 2.65 10.80
N ILE A 81 2.44 2.31 9.66
CA ILE A 81 2.83 2.84 8.35
C ILE A 81 2.56 4.35 8.29
N TYR A 82 1.38 4.79 8.74
CA TYR A 82 0.96 6.19 8.68
C TYR A 82 1.68 7.09 9.69
N ALA A 83 2.29 6.50 10.73
CA ALA A 83 3.14 7.21 11.66
C ALA A 83 4.55 7.47 11.12
N ARG A 84 4.94 6.86 10.00
CA ARG A 84 6.25 7.11 9.36
C ARG A 84 6.12 8.29 8.40
N GLU A 85 7.19 9.08 8.30
CA GLU A 85 7.27 10.11 7.27
C GLU A 85 7.14 9.47 5.89
N THR A 86 6.32 10.08 5.03
CA THR A 86 6.18 9.63 3.65
C THR A 86 7.49 9.88 2.93
N GLU A 87 8.06 8.82 2.36
CA GLU A 87 9.26 8.92 1.52
C GLU A 87 9.02 9.92 0.37
N PRO A 88 10.00 10.80 0.07
CA PRO A 88 9.83 11.79 -0.97
C PRO A 88 9.62 11.11 -2.34
N VAL A 89 8.54 11.52 -3.01
CA VAL A 89 8.19 11.08 -4.37
C VAL A 89 9.27 11.45 -5.38
N LEU A 90 9.97 12.56 -5.13
CA LEU A 90 10.97 13.15 -6.02
C LEU A 90 12.32 13.19 -5.32
N LEU A 91 13.34 12.57 -5.93
CA LEU A 91 14.73 12.68 -5.48
C LEU A 91 15.50 13.58 -6.43
N TYR A 92 16.29 14.50 -5.85
CA TYR A 92 16.98 15.57 -6.57
C TYR A 92 18.49 15.44 -6.46
N ASP A 93 19.19 15.80 -7.53
CA ASP A 93 20.63 16.09 -7.56
C ASP A 93 20.87 17.21 -8.58
N GLY A 94 20.63 18.46 -8.15
CA GLY A 94 20.59 19.67 -8.98
C GLY A 94 19.33 19.80 -9.87
N SER A 95 18.73 18.67 -10.26
CA SER A 95 17.44 18.53 -10.95
C SER A 95 16.76 17.23 -10.50
N VAL A 96 15.47 17.04 -10.83
CA VAL A 96 14.75 15.78 -10.54
C VAL A 96 15.47 14.61 -11.22
N ARG A 97 15.89 13.61 -10.44
CA ARG A 97 16.57 12.40 -10.94
C ARG A 97 15.69 11.15 -10.89
N ILE A 98 14.88 11.00 -9.85
CA ILE A 98 14.04 9.83 -9.63
C ILE A 98 12.64 10.29 -9.25
N ILE A 99 11.64 9.68 -9.90
CA ILE A 99 10.23 9.78 -9.52
C ILE A 99 9.84 8.39 -9.02
N ARG A 100 9.54 8.28 -7.72
CA ARG A 100 9.11 7.02 -7.09
C ARG A 100 7.60 6.90 -7.17
N SER A 101 7.11 5.72 -7.58
CA SER A 101 5.72 5.34 -7.35
C SER A 101 5.59 4.85 -5.91
N VAL A 102 5.14 5.73 -5.03
CA VAL A 102 4.84 5.42 -3.63
C VAL A 102 3.32 5.25 -3.50
N SER A 103 2.89 4.16 -2.86
CA SER A 103 1.47 3.99 -2.51
C SER A 103 1.09 5.07 -1.49
N ASP A 104 0.08 5.87 -1.81
CA ASP A 104 -0.47 6.82 -0.85
C ASP A 104 -1.30 6.10 0.22
N HIS A 105 -1.65 6.82 1.29
CA HIS A 105 -2.50 6.28 2.36
C HIS A 105 -3.85 5.76 1.83
N THR A 106 -4.38 6.37 0.78
CA THR A 106 -5.63 5.95 0.13
C THR A 106 -5.49 4.55 -0.45
N GLY A 107 -4.48 4.32 -1.29
CA GLY A 107 -4.22 3.05 -1.93
C GLY A 107 -3.95 1.93 -0.93
N MET A 108 -3.20 2.21 0.14
CA MET A 108 -2.95 1.22 1.19
C MET A 108 -4.21 0.88 2.00
N THR A 109 -5.04 1.88 2.33
CA THR A 109 -6.32 1.64 3.03
C THR A 109 -7.26 0.79 2.17
N ALA A 110 -7.38 1.13 0.88
CA ALA A 110 -8.21 0.39 -0.06
C ALA A 110 -7.74 -1.07 -0.19
N ALA A 111 -6.43 -1.26 -0.40
CA ALA A 111 -5.83 -2.59 -0.49
C ALA A 111 -6.08 -3.45 0.76
N ALA A 112 -6.07 -2.84 1.95
CA ALA A 112 -6.29 -3.54 3.21
C ALA A 112 -7.76 -3.91 3.46
N PHE A 113 -8.72 -3.06 3.10
CA PHE A 113 -10.10 -3.21 3.61
C PHE A 113 -11.17 -3.46 2.56
N ASP A 114 -10.96 -3.15 1.27
CA ASP A 114 -12.04 -3.22 0.28
C ASP A 114 -12.56 -4.64 0.06
N GLN A 115 -11.65 -5.61 -0.05
CA GLN A 115 -12.03 -7.01 -0.24
C GLN A 115 -12.70 -7.58 1.00
N ILE A 116 -12.23 -7.20 2.20
CA ILE A 116 -12.84 -7.63 3.47
C ILE A 116 -14.25 -7.04 3.61
N ARG A 117 -14.45 -5.77 3.23
CA ARG A 117 -15.76 -5.12 3.22
C ARG A 117 -16.75 -5.88 2.31
N GLN A 118 -16.29 -6.33 1.15
CA GLN A 118 -17.12 -7.13 0.23
C GLN A 118 -17.43 -8.51 0.81
N ALA A 119 -16.42 -9.24 1.31
CA ALA A 119 -16.59 -10.57 1.90
C ALA A 119 -17.41 -10.57 3.22
N GLY A 120 -17.43 -9.43 3.91
CA GLY A 120 -18.23 -9.17 5.11
C GLY A 120 -19.72 -8.97 4.85
N GLN A 121 -20.19 -9.02 3.60
CA GLN A 121 -21.62 -8.93 3.28
C GLN A 121 -22.43 -9.96 4.09
N GLY A 122 -23.49 -9.49 4.75
CA GLY A 122 -24.34 -10.32 5.62
C GLY A 122 -23.72 -10.67 6.99
N LYS A 123 -22.55 -10.11 7.34
CA LYS A 123 -21.84 -10.37 8.61
C LYS A 123 -21.65 -9.08 9.41
N PRO A 124 -22.66 -8.60 10.17
CA PRO A 124 -22.61 -7.31 10.87
C PRO A 124 -21.40 -7.14 11.80
N ALA A 125 -21.01 -8.20 12.52
CA ALA A 125 -19.85 -8.17 13.41
C ALA A 125 -18.54 -7.79 12.70
N VAL A 126 -18.35 -8.28 11.47
CA VAL A 126 -17.17 -7.97 10.64
C VAL A 126 -17.20 -6.52 10.18
N LEU A 127 -18.36 -6.05 9.71
CA LEU A 127 -18.50 -4.67 9.23
C LEU A 127 -18.34 -3.64 10.34
N ILE A 128 -18.90 -3.90 11.53
CA ILE A 128 -18.69 -3.06 12.73
C ILE A 128 -17.20 -3.00 13.06
N ARG A 129 -16.52 -4.16 13.09
CA ARG A 129 -15.10 -4.22 13.38
C ARG A 129 -14.26 -3.44 12.36
N LEU A 130 -14.60 -3.55 11.08
CA LEU A 130 -13.93 -2.84 9.99
C LEU A 130 -14.06 -1.33 10.14
N LEU A 131 -15.24 -0.82 10.52
CA LEU A 131 -15.44 0.60 10.81
C LEU A 131 -14.56 1.08 11.99
N GLU A 132 -14.49 0.30 13.06
CA GLU A 132 -13.61 0.60 14.20
C GLU A 132 -12.12 0.60 13.81
N ALA A 133 -11.72 -0.35 12.96
CA ALA A 133 -10.36 -0.46 12.43
C ALA A 133 -9.98 0.74 11.57
N LEU A 134 -10.89 1.18 10.68
CA LEU A 134 -10.71 2.40 9.88
C LEU A 134 -10.58 3.65 10.77
N ARG A 135 -11.43 3.78 11.78
CA ARG A 135 -11.37 4.89 12.75
C ARG A 135 -10.01 4.96 13.44
N ARG A 136 -9.47 3.82 13.87
CA ARG A 136 -8.14 3.75 14.52
C ARG A 136 -7.01 4.10 13.55
N ALA A 137 -7.04 3.55 12.34
CA ALA A 137 -6.03 3.84 11.32
C ALA A 137 -6.04 5.33 10.93
N SER A 138 -7.22 5.92 10.74
CA SER A 138 -7.37 7.35 10.45
C SER A 138 -6.82 8.25 11.56
N ALA A 139 -7.06 7.89 12.83
CA ALA A 139 -6.50 8.65 13.96
C ALA A 139 -4.97 8.62 14.01
N ALA A 140 -4.32 7.59 13.46
CA ALA A 140 -2.86 7.53 13.35
C ALA A 140 -2.33 8.44 12.24
N ALA A 141 -3.03 8.53 11.10
CA ALA A 141 -2.64 9.37 9.95
C ALA A 141 -2.69 10.89 10.23
N GLY A 142 -3.48 11.33 11.21
CA GLY A 142 -3.61 12.75 11.57
C GLY A 142 -2.54 13.27 12.54
N ARG A 143 -1.59 12.43 12.98
CA ARG A 143 -0.51 12.86 13.87
C ARG A 143 0.69 13.29 13.03
N PRO A 144 1.11 14.57 13.06
CA PRO A 144 2.40 14.94 12.51
C PRO A 144 3.50 14.23 13.31
N GLY A 145 4.42 13.58 12.58
CA GLY A 145 5.66 13.01 13.13
C GLY A 145 6.60 14.08 13.62
#